data_AF-A0A1Y3SM20-F1
#
_entry.id   AF-A0A1Y3SM20-F1
#
_cell.length_a   1.000
_cell.length_b   1.000
_cell.length_c   1.000
_cell.angle_alpha   90.00
_cell.angle_beta   90.00
_cell.angle_gamma   90.00
#
_symmetry.space_group_name_H-M   'P 1'
#
loop_
_entity.id
_entity.type
_entity.pdbx_description
1 polymer ?
#
loop_
_entity_poly.entity_id
_entity_poly.type
_entity_poly.pdbx_seq_one_letter_code
_entity_poly.pdbx_strand_id
1 'polypeptide(L)' 'MLKVRLMGTKNDIKWFGKILQRNPKIEVTEFSDLYPNKGTKKFHRAYVEVRKSNVKENE' A
#
# COMPACT_ATOMS: atom_id res chain seq x y z
N MET A 1 4.77 -5.15 -12.52
CA MET A 1 3.79 -4.92 -11.45
C MET A 1 4.31 -5.59 -10.19
N LEU A 2 4.29 -4.91 -9.05
CA LEU A 2 4.75 -5.44 -7.77
C LEU A 2 3.55 -5.53 -6.81
N LYS A 3 3.37 -6.70 -6.19
CA LYS A 3 2.37 -6.90 -5.14
C LYS A 3 3.06 -6.80 -3.77
N VAL A 4 2.61 -5.85 -2.96
CA VAL A 4 3.17 -5.53 -1.65
C VAL A 4 2.17 -5.93 -0.57
N ARG A 5 2.61 -6.67 0.44
CA ARG A 5 1.83 -6.93 1.65
C ARG A 5 2.11 -5.85 2.68
N LEU A 6 1.10 -5.07 3.03
CA LEU A 6 1.16 -4.15 4.17
C LEU A 6 0.67 -4.87 5.42
N MET A 7 1.37 -4.71 6.53
CA MET A 7 0.97 -5.23 7.84
C MET A 7 1.17 -4.16 8.91
N GLY A 8 0.19 -4.01 9.79
CA GLY A 8 0.20 -2.98 10.83
C GLY A 8 -1.16 -2.80 11.48
N THR A 9 -1.35 -1.74 12.24
CA THR A 9 -2.70 -1.34 12.65
C THR A 9 -3.48 -0.83 11.44
N LYS A 10 -4.81 -0.72 11.56
CA LYS A 10 -5.64 -0.14 10.49
C LYS A 10 -5.20 1.27 10.10
N ASN A 11 -4.70 2.05 11.08
CA ASN A 11 -4.26 3.42 10.86
C ASN A 11 -2.91 3.47 10.12
N ASP A 12 -1.96 2.62 10.50
CA ASP A 12 -0.65 2.54 9.84
C ASP A 12 -0.80 2.18 8.36
N ILE A 13 -1.64 1.17 8.07
CA ILE A 13 -1.90 0.72 6.70
C ILE A 13 -2.55 1.84 5.87
N LYS A 14 -3.54 2.55 6.43
CA LYS A 14 -4.18 3.68 5.76
C LYS A 14 -3.22 4.84 5.53
N TRP A 15 -2.40 5.18 6.52
CA TRP A 15 -1.40 6.24 6.42
C TRP A 15 -0.38 5.93 5.33
N PHE A 16 0.18 4.71 5.33
CA PHE A 16 1.16 4.31 4.32
C PHE A 16 0.53 4.20 2.92
N GLY A 17 -0.72 3.72 2.82
CA GLY A 17 -1.47 3.72 1.56
C GLY A 17 -1.59 5.13 0.95
N LYS A 18 -1.84 6.16 1.78
CA LYS A 18 -1.83 7.56 1.32
C LYS A 18 -0.45 8.02 0.85
N ILE A 19 0.63 7.56 1.46
CA ILE A 19 2.00 7.86 1.00
C ILE A 19 2.23 7.25 -0.38
N LEU A 20 1.86 5.98 -0.58
CA LEU A 20 2.00 5.30 -1.86
C LEU A 20 1.23 6.01 -2.97
N GLN A 21 -0.02 6.42 -2.71
CA GLN A 21 -0.86 7.13 -3.68
C GLN A 21 -0.34 8.54 -4.03
N ARG A 22 0.38 9.19 -3.11
CA ARG A 22 0.92 10.55 -3.31
C ARG A 22 2.30 10.56 -3.93
N ASN A 23 3.01 9.43 -3.94
CA ASN A 23 4.36 9.37 -4.46
C ASN A 23 4.31 9.40 -6.00
N PRO A 24 4.83 10.45 -6.67
CA PRO A 24 4.71 10.60 -8.11
C PRO A 24 5.42 9.50 -8.90
N LYS A 25 6.39 8.79 -8.30
CA LYS A 25 7.12 7.69 -8.93
C LYS A 25 6.39 6.35 -8.84
N ILE A 26 5.30 6.28 -8.06
CA ILE A 26 4.56 5.04 -7.78
C ILE A 26 3.11 5.26 -8.17
N GLU A 27 2.58 4.35 -8.97
CA GLU A 27 1.15 4.28 -9.23
C GLU A 27 0.58 3.05 -8.54
N VAL A 28 -0.48 3.26 -7.74
CA VAL A 28 -1.23 2.20 -7.06
C VAL A 28 -2.39 1.78 -7.97
N THR A 29 -2.38 0.53 -8.44
CA THR A 29 -3.42 0.00 -9.33
C THR A 29 -4.54 -0.69 -8.57
N GLU A 30 -4.22 -1.39 -7.48
CA GLU A 30 -5.20 -2.05 -6.62
C GLU A 30 -4.84 -1.89 -5.14
N PHE A 31 -5.87 -1.81 -4.30
CA PHE A 31 -5.74 -1.83 -2.85
C PHE A 31 -6.83 -2.73 -2.28
N SER A 32 -6.45 -3.83 -1.64
CA SER A 32 -7.41 -4.80 -1.09
C SER A 32 -8.09 -4.32 0.18
N ASP A 33 -9.14 -5.02 0.58
CA ASP A 33 -9.70 -4.91 1.94
C ASP A 33 -8.67 -5.23 3.03
N LEU A 34 -8.99 -4.81 4.26
CA LEU A 34 -8.21 -5.13 5.46
C LEU A 34 -8.61 -6.50 6.00
N TYR A 35 -7.65 -7.41 6.06
CA TYR A 35 -7.82 -8.73 6.65
C TYR A 35 -7.21 -8.77 8.05
N PRO A 36 -7.89 -9.32 9.07
CA PRO A 36 -7.29 -9.50 10.39
C PRO A 36 -6.17 -10.55 10.33
N ASN A 37 -5.11 -10.33 11.10
CA ASN A 37 -4.06 -11.34 11.28
C ASN A 37 -4.51 -12.42 12.28
N LYS A 38 -4.11 -13.67 12.03
CA LYS A 38 -4.48 -14.80 12.88
C LYS A 38 -3.99 -14.54 14.31
N GLY A 39 -4.87 -14.76 15.29
CA GLY A 39 -4.55 -14.60 16.71
C GLY A 39 -4.57 -13.16 17.23
N THR A 40 -4.98 -12.16 16.44
CA THR A 40 -5.09 -10.79 16.92
C THR A 40 -6.19 -9.99 16.22
N LYS A 41 -6.85 -9.10 16.96
CA LYS A 41 -7.76 -8.07 16.40
C LYS A 41 -7.09 -6.72 16.21
N LYS A 42 -5.84 -6.57 16.67
CA LYS A 42 -5.09 -5.31 16.62
C LYS A 42 -4.43 -5.12 15.25
N PHE A 43 -3.74 -6.15 14.77
CA PHE A 43 -2.98 -6.10 13.53
C PHE A 43 -3.76 -6.70 12.36
N HIS A 44 -3.66 -6.01 11.23
CA HIS A 44 -4.31 -6.36 9.99
C HIS A 44 -3.26 -6.47 8.89
N ARG A 45 -3.68 -7.00 7.75
CA ARG A 45 -2.93 -6.99 6.50
C ARG A 45 -3.79 -6.46 5.37
N ALA A 46 -3.16 -5.81 4.42
CA ALA A 46 -3.72 -5.49 3.11
C ALA A 46 -2.70 -5.82 2.03
N TYR A 47 -3.18 -5.96 0.80
CA TYR A 47 -2.37 -6.17 -0.38
C TYR A 47 -2.54 -4.97 -1.28
N VAL A 48 -1.42 -4.45 -1.75
CA VAL A 48 -1.39 -3.30 -2.64
C VAL A 48 -0.64 -3.72 -3.89
N GLU A 49 -1.19 -3.37 -5.04
CA GLU A 49 -0.52 -3.54 -6.31
C GLU A 49 0.02 -2.19 -6.78
N VAL A 50 1.31 -2.16 -7.11
CA VAL A 50 2.00 -0.95 -7.55
C VAL A 50 2.77 -1.15 -8.83
N ARG A 51 2.94 -0.07 -9.58
CA ARG A 51 3.82 0.02 -10.75
C ARG A 51 4.66 1.30 -10.70
N LYS A 52 5.81 1.28 -11.37
CA LYS A 52 6.62 2.49 -11.57
C LYS A 52 5.82 3.44 -12.44
N SER A 53 5.69 4.68 -12.01
CA SER A 53 5.04 5.73 -12.79
C SER A 53 5.97 6.18 -13.93
N ASN A 54 5.39 6.58 -15.06
CA ASN A 54 6.13 7.04 -16.24
C ASN A 54 6.54 8.53 -16.15
N VAL A 55 6.53 9.12 -14.95
CA VAL A 55 6.99 10.50 -14.75
C VAL A 55 8.44 10.58 -15.21
N LYS A 56 8.69 11.35 -16.27
CA LYS A 56 10.05 11.69 -16.70
C LYS A 56 10.72 12.38 -15.52
N GLU A 57 11.83 11.82 -15.04
CA GLU A 57 12.71 12.57 -14.15
C GLU A 57 13.19 13.77 -14.97
N ASN A 58 12.74 14.96 -14.61
CA ASN A 58 13.39 16.18 -15.06
C ASN A 58 14.73 16.19 -14.31
N GLU A 59 15.78 15.70 -14.97
CA GLU A 59 17.18 15.89 -14.57
C GLU A 59 17.53 17.38 -14.50
#